data_AF-A0A6J8EER4-F1
#
_entry.id   AF-A0A6J8EER4-F1
#
_cell.length_a   1.000
_cell.length_b   1.000
_cell.length_c   1.000
_cell.angle_alpha   90.00
_cell.angle_beta   90.00
_cell.angle_gamma   90.00
#
_symmetry.space_group_name_H-M   'P 1'
#
loop_
_entity.id
_entity.type
_entity.pdbx_description
1 polymer ?
#
loop_
_entity_poly.entity_id
_entity_poly.type
_entity_poly.pdbx_seq_one_letter_code
_entity_poly.pdbx_strand_id
1 'polypeptide(L)'
;MLQQRFYAYHQQEEDLISCSLNMVELYDKIIQHDASFAACRDAALKGRFAESVKDEGLRRELRRLNIESPALKFFELRDRAVHWLGRLVADKKSAINQEVQSASLEAGDSTSDLLEVIKRQEAMIEKQQQQIDSILSKSGNTSNKYRKPLQCWTCGSTNHINRNCPQRRMENPRGRDNTLNE
;
A
#
# COMPACT_ATOMS: atom_id res chain seq x y z
N MET A 1 39.72 25.72 -13.16
CA MET A 1 40.68 24.87 -12.42
C MET A 1 39.94 23.68 -11.81
N LEU A 2 40.43 22.44 -11.94
CA LEU A 2 39.73 21.22 -11.46
C LEU A 2 39.65 21.14 -9.93
N GLN A 3 40.74 21.51 -9.24
CA GLN A 3 40.77 21.57 -7.77
C GLN A 3 39.74 22.54 -7.21
N GLN A 4 39.60 23.74 -7.79
CA GLN A 4 38.58 24.71 -7.37
C GLN A 4 37.17 24.13 -7.50
N ARG A 5 36.88 23.42 -8.60
CA ARG A 5 35.58 22.74 -8.78
C ARG A 5 35.36 21.65 -7.73
N PHE A 6 36.40 20.93 -7.34
CA PHE A 6 36.33 19.91 -6.30
C PHE A 6 36.04 20.52 -4.92
N TYR A 7 36.76 21.56 -4.53
CA TYR A 7 36.56 22.23 -3.25
C TYR A 7 35.27 23.05 -3.17
N ALA A 8 34.72 23.48 -4.32
CA ALA A 8 33.41 24.12 -4.40
C ALA A 8 32.25 23.12 -4.56
N TYR A 9 32.53 21.82 -4.69
CA TYR A 9 31.49 20.82 -4.95
C TYR A 9 30.55 20.67 -3.76
N HIS A 10 29.24 20.79 -4.01
CA HIS A 10 28.20 20.53 -3.04
C HIS A 10 27.11 19.66 -3.65
N GLN A 11 26.50 18.81 -2.82
CA GLN A 11 25.41 17.93 -3.20
C GLN A 11 24.22 18.79 -3.70
N GLN A 12 23.73 18.45 -4.89
CA GLN A 12 22.54 19.05 -5.49
C GLN A 12 21.31 18.17 -5.19
N GLU A 13 20.34 18.09 -6.09
CA GLU A 13 19.16 17.20 -5.99
C GLU A 13 19.47 15.70 -6.13
N GLU A 14 20.74 15.34 -6.23
CA GLU A 14 21.20 13.95 -6.33
C GLU A 14 21.21 13.22 -4.99
N ASP A 15 21.14 11.89 -5.05
CA ASP A 15 21.29 11.02 -3.88
C ASP A 15 22.76 10.94 -3.42
N LEU A 16 22.98 10.41 -2.22
CA LEU A 16 24.33 10.32 -1.64
C LEU A 16 25.30 9.49 -2.50
N ILE A 17 24.81 8.45 -3.16
CA ILE A 17 25.68 7.59 -3.97
C ILE A 17 26.17 8.38 -5.17
N SER A 18 25.27 9.02 -5.92
CA SER A 18 25.64 9.87 -7.05
C SER A 18 26.58 11.00 -6.64
N CYS A 19 26.29 11.68 -5.52
CA CYS A 19 27.16 12.72 -4.95
C CYS A 19 28.58 12.20 -4.71
N SER A 20 28.71 11.03 -4.08
CA SER A 20 30.02 10.41 -3.79
C SER A 20 30.79 10.01 -5.05
N LEU A 21 30.08 9.53 -6.08
CA LEU A 21 30.67 9.10 -7.35
C LEU A 21 31.14 10.30 -8.17
N ASN A 22 30.32 11.35 -8.28
CA ASN A 22 30.67 12.59 -8.96
C ASN A 22 31.92 13.25 -8.35
N MET A 23 32.04 13.20 -7.02
CA MET A 23 33.24 13.66 -6.33
C MET A 23 34.48 12.81 -6.64
N VAL A 24 34.32 11.48 -6.67
CA VAL A 24 35.38 10.52 -7.03
C VAL A 24 35.88 10.79 -8.44
N GLU A 25 34.99 10.90 -9.42
CA GLU A 25 35.34 11.18 -10.81
C GLU A 25 36.06 12.52 -10.96
N LEU A 26 35.61 13.54 -10.24
CA LEU A 26 36.23 14.86 -10.27
C LEU A 26 37.65 14.81 -9.69
N TYR A 27 37.87 14.04 -8.64
CA TYR A 27 39.19 13.86 -8.05
C TYR A 27 40.10 12.95 -8.90
N ASP A 28 39.54 11.95 -9.57
CA ASP A 28 40.29 11.11 -10.50
C ASP A 28 40.81 11.94 -11.68
N LYS A 29 40.02 12.91 -12.18
CA LYS A 29 40.50 13.90 -13.14
C LYS A 29 41.67 14.73 -12.59
N ILE A 30 41.65 15.10 -11.31
CA ILE A 30 42.79 15.80 -10.68
C ILE A 30 44.04 14.91 -10.68
N ILE A 31 43.91 13.65 -10.28
CA ILE A 31 45.04 12.69 -10.26
C ILE A 31 45.60 12.44 -11.67
N GLN A 32 44.73 12.37 -12.69
CA GLN A 32 45.15 12.21 -14.08
C GLN A 32 46.03 13.36 -14.56
N HIS A 33 45.77 14.59 -14.08
CA HIS A 33 46.60 15.76 -14.41
C HIS A 33 47.83 15.89 -13.51
N ASP A 34 47.75 15.47 -12.26
CA ASP A 34 48.85 15.51 -11.29
C ASP A 34 48.79 14.32 -10.33
N ALA A 35 49.71 13.37 -10.52
CA ALA A 35 49.77 12.13 -9.77
C ALA A 35 50.15 12.32 -8.28
N SER A 36 50.68 13.49 -7.89
CA SER A 36 51.05 13.76 -6.48
C SER A 36 49.84 13.69 -5.54
N PHE A 37 48.63 13.95 -6.06
CA PHE A 37 47.37 13.87 -5.31
C PHE A 37 46.90 12.44 -5.03
N ALA A 38 47.51 11.41 -5.62
CA ALA A 38 47.11 10.03 -5.39
C ALA A 38 47.32 9.60 -3.93
N ALA A 39 48.39 10.07 -3.28
CA ALA A 39 48.74 9.68 -1.91
C ALA A 39 47.72 10.16 -0.86
N CYS A 40 47.08 11.30 -1.09
CA CYS A 40 46.10 11.89 -0.18
C CYS A 40 44.64 11.68 -0.62
N ARG A 41 44.40 10.82 -1.61
CA ARG A 41 43.08 10.60 -2.23
C ARG A 41 41.97 10.35 -1.23
N ASP A 42 42.12 9.34 -0.37
CA ASP A 42 41.09 8.97 0.60
C ASP A 42 40.83 10.11 1.60
N ALA A 43 41.89 10.75 2.10
CA ALA A 43 41.76 11.86 3.06
C ALA A 43 41.05 13.07 2.44
N ALA A 44 41.40 13.43 1.20
CA ALA A 44 40.80 14.55 0.48
C ALA A 44 39.33 14.30 0.15
N LEU A 45 38.98 13.10 -0.34
CA LEU A 45 37.60 12.73 -0.63
C LEU A 45 36.74 12.72 0.63
N LYS A 46 37.22 12.09 1.72
CA LYS A 46 36.52 12.03 3.00
C LYS A 46 36.28 13.42 3.61
N GLY A 47 37.31 14.27 3.58
CA GLY A 47 37.20 15.65 4.06
C GLY A 47 36.21 16.44 3.23
N ARG A 48 36.27 16.35 1.89
CA ARG A 48 35.34 17.06 1.03
C ARG A 48 33.91 16.55 1.15
N PHE A 49 33.71 15.24 1.33
CA PHE A 49 32.38 14.64 1.39
C PHE A 49 31.64 15.07 2.67
N ALA A 50 32.37 15.21 3.77
CA ALA A 50 31.84 15.75 5.01
C ALA A 50 31.36 17.22 4.88
N GLU A 51 31.85 17.98 3.89
CA GLU A 51 31.47 19.37 3.66
C GLU A 51 30.48 19.56 2.49
N SER A 52 30.37 18.56 1.60
CA SER A 52 29.53 18.67 0.40
C SER A 52 28.10 18.19 0.62
N VAL A 53 27.84 17.33 1.59
CA VAL A 53 26.53 16.74 1.85
C VAL A 53 25.52 17.78 2.36
N LYS A 54 24.26 17.69 1.91
CA LYS A 54 23.19 18.63 2.30
C LYS A 54 22.82 18.55 3.79
N ASP A 55 22.68 17.34 4.34
CA ASP A 55 22.21 17.12 5.72
C ASP A 55 23.27 17.51 6.78
N GLU A 56 22.93 18.48 7.65
CA GLU A 56 23.83 18.99 8.70
C GLU A 56 24.23 17.93 9.73
N GLY A 57 23.32 17.02 10.08
CA GLY A 57 23.61 15.95 11.03
C GLY A 57 24.62 14.97 10.45
N LEU A 58 24.45 14.62 9.17
CA LEU A 58 25.34 13.75 8.44
C LEU A 58 26.73 14.39 8.29
N ARG A 59 26.80 15.70 8.02
CA ARG A 59 28.09 16.41 7.99
C ARG A 59 28.85 16.29 9.30
N ARG A 60 28.17 16.43 10.44
CA ARG A 60 28.79 16.24 11.76
C ARG A 60 29.25 14.80 11.98
N GLU A 61 28.41 13.84 11.61
CA GLU A 61 28.74 12.42 11.73
C GLU A 61 29.94 12.02 10.85
N LEU A 62 30.00 12.52 9.61
CA LEU A 62 31.12 12.29 8.72
C LEU A 62 32.42 12.91 9.26
N ARG A 63 32.36 14.11 9.84
CA ARG A 63 33.50 14.72 10.53
C ARG A 63 33.96 13.88 11.73
N ARG A 64 33.02 13.36 12.51
CA ARG A 64 33.31 12.45 13.63
C ARG A 64 34.01 11.18 13.15
N LEU A 65 33.48 10.53 12.12
CA LEU A 65 34.08 9.32 11.52
C LEU A 65 35.49 9.57 10.98
N ASN A 66 35.74 10.74 10.39
CA ASN A 66 37.08 11.11 9.91
C ASN A 66 38.11 11.21 11.04
N ILE A 67 37.68 11.63 12.24
CA ILE A 67 38.54 11.76 13.42
C ILE A 67 38.73 10.40 14.10
N GLU A 68 37.64 9.67 14.33
CA GLU A 68 37.67 8.39 15.05
C GLU A 68 38.28 7.25 14.23
N SER A 69 38.15 7.31 12.91
CA SER A 69 38.61 6.25 12.00
C SER A 69 39.37 6.84 10.81
N PRO A 70 40.58 7.42 11.03
CA PRO A 70 41.34 8.06 9.96
C PRO A 70 41.80 7.08 8.87
N ALA A 71 41.97 5.80 9.22
CA ALA A 71 42.34 4.74 8.28
C ALA A 71 41.15 4.22 7.43
N LEU A 72 39.91 4.61 7.74
CA LEU A 72 38.72 4.16 7.02
C LEU A 72 38.78 4.57 5.55
N LYS A 73 38.43 3.67 4.63
CA LYS A 73 38.41 3.97 3.19
C LYS A 73 37.21 4.85 2.82
N PHE A 74 37.35 5.62 1.74
CA PHE A 74 36.27 6.52 1.30
C PHE A 74 34.93 5.79 1.06
N PHE A 75 34.98 4.63 0.39
CA PHE A 75 33.76 3.87 0.08
C PHE A 75 33.10 3.28 1.33
N GLU A 76 33.88 2.84 2.32
CA GLU A 76 33.35 2.36 3.60
C GLU A 76 32.71 3.50 4.40
N LEU A 77 33.31 4.70 4.35
CA LEU A 77 32.72 5.90 4.95
C LEU A 77 31.39 6.27 4.29
N ARG A 78 31.30 6.19 2.96
CA ARG A 78 30.04 6.39 2.22
C ARG A 78 28.98 5.37 2.63
N ASP A 79 29.34 4.10 2.74
CA ASP A 79 28.38 3.05 3.11
C ASP A 79 27.82 3.28 4.53
N ARG A 80 28.67 3.73 5.47
CA ARG A 80 28.23 4.16 6.80
C ARG A 80 27.31 5.39 6.74
N ALA A 81 27.59 6.35 5.88
CA ALA A 81 26.75 7.55 5.69
C ALA A 81 25.34 7.19 5.20
N VAL A 82 25.25 6.31 4.21
CA VAL A 82 23.97 5.83 3.66
C VAL A 82 23.16 5.10 4.73
N HIS A 83 23.82 4.20 5.47
CA HIS A 83 23.16 3.49 6.56
C HIS A 83 22.73 4.42 7.71
N TRP A 84 23.51 5.46 8.01
CA TRP A 84 23.13 6.48 9.02
C TRP A 84 21.85 7.23 8.62
N LEU A 85 21.72 7.64 7.36
CA LEU A 85 20.46 8.22 6.87
C LEU A 85 19.30 7.22 6.93
N GLY A 86 19.55 5.96 6.59
CA GLY A 86 18.56 4.90 6.69
C GLY A 86 18.01 4.74 8.11
N ARG A 87 18.89 4.80 9.13
CA ARG A 87 18.50 4.78 10.54
C ARG A 87 17.67 5.98 10.95
N LEU A 88 18.08 7.20 10.58
CA LEU A 88 17.28 8.39 10.88
C LEU A 88 15.88 8.34 10.29
N VAL A 89 15.72 7.78 9.10
CA VAL A 89 14.41 7.61 8.47
C VAL A 89 13.59 6.54 9.21
N ALA A 90 14.22 5.44 9.65
CA ALA A 90 13.56 4.42 10.46
C ALA A 90 13.14 4.97 11.84
N ASP A 91 14.02 5.73 12.50
CA ASP A 91 13.77 6.34 13.81
C ASP A 91 12.70 7.42 13.73
N LYS A 92 12.67 8.24 12.66
CA LYS A 92 11.58 9.19 12.42
C LYS A 92 10.24 8.49 12.17
N LYS A 93 10.23 7.40 11.41
CA LYS A 93 9.00 6.58 11.24
C LYS A 93 8.56 5.98 12.57
N SER A 94 9.50 5.54 13.40
CA SER A 94 9.21 5.01 14.73
C SER A 94 8.72 6.10 15.70
N ALA A 95 9.29 7.30 15.65
CA ALA A 95 8.88 8.45 16.47
C ALA A 95 7.51 8.98 16.08
N ILE A 96 7.17 9.02 14.78
CA ILE A 96 5.81 9.33 14.30
C ILE A 96 4.81 8.30 14.84
N ASN A 97 5.17 7.01 14.83
CA ASN A 97 4.34 5.97 15.46
C ASN A 97 4.24 6.13 16.99
N GLN A 98 5.27 6.70 17.65
CA GLN A 98 5.33 6.90 19.09
C GLN A 98 4.58 8.17 19.56
N GLU A 99 4.54 9.23 18.75
CA GLU A 99 3.72 10.43 19.01
C GLU A 99 2.22 10.17 18.81
N VAL A 100 1.85 9.24 17.93
CA VAL A 100 0.47 8.72 17.85
C VAL A 100 0.12 7.88 19.09
N GLN A 101 1.10 7.31 19.79
CA GLN A 101 0.92 6.53 21.03
C GLN A 101 0.87 7.38 22.30
N SER A 102 1.55 8.52 22.39
CA SER A 102 1.53 9.38 23.59
C SER A 102 0.21 10.16 23.76
N ALA A 103 -0.57 10.33 22.68
CA ALA A 103 -1.97 10.77 22.77
C ALA A 103 -2.93 9.68 23.28
N SER A 104 -2.45 8.45 23.52
CA SER A 104 -3.27 7.26 23.83
C SER A 104 -3.17 6.78 25.28
N LEU A 105 -2.50 7.51 26.17
CA LEU A 105 -2.28 7.09 27.57
C LEU A 105 -3.53 7.09 28.46
N GLU A 106 -4.70 7.50 27.95
CA GLU A 106 -5.99 7.36 28.64
C GLU A 106 -6.81 6.13 28.15
N ALA A 107 -6.26 5.25 27.31
CA ALA A 107 -7.01 4.12 26.72
C ALA A 107 -6.25 2.79 26.76
N GLY A 108 -5.52 2.52 27.84
CA GLY A 108 -4.75 1.28 28.03
C GLY A 108 -5.59 -0.01 28.19
N ASP A 109 -6.90 0.11 28.42
CA ASP A 109 -7.82 -1.03 28.58
C ASP A 109 -8.50 -1.42 27.26
N SER A 110 -8.79 -0.43 26.40
CA SER A 110 -9.65 -0.62 25.22
C SER A 110 -8.97 -1.32 24.04
N THR A 111 -7.64 -1.32 23.95
CA THR A 111 -6.94 -1.93 22.81
C THR A 111 -6.85 -3.45 22.92
N SER A 112 -6.75 -3.98 24.15
CA SER A 112 -6.87 -5.41 24.44
C SER A 112 -8.28 -5.91 24.12
N ASP A 113 -9.29 -5.16 24.57
CA ASP A 113 -10.70 -5.45 24.29
C ASP A 113 -11.00 -5.41 22.79
N LEU A 114 -10.47 -4.44 22.05
CA LEU A 114 -10.63 -4.36 20.60
C LEU A 114 -9.97 -5.55 19.88
N LEU A 115 -8.76 -5.96 20.30
CA LEU A 115 -8.12 -7.15 19.75
C LEU A 115 -8.92 -8.43 20.04
N GLU A 116 -9.54 -8.53 21.22
CA GLU A 116 -10.39 -9.66 21.56
C GLU A 116 -11.71 -9.65 20.78
N VAL A 117 -12.31 -8.47 20.59
CA VAL A 117 -13.50 -8.28 19.75
C VAL A 117 -13.21 -8.64 18.29
N ILE A 118 -12.06 -8.25 17.74
CA ILE A 118 -11.65 -8.60 16.37
C ILE A 118 -11.50 -10.12 16.22
N LYS A 119 -10.84 -10.79 17.18
CA LYS A 119 -10.73 -12.27 17.18
C LYS A 119 -12.10 -12.95 17.28
N ARG A 120 -13.02 -12.40 18.08
CA ARG A 120 -14.40 -12.90 18.16
C ARG A 120 -15.16 -12.68 16.86
N GLN A 121 -14.92 -11.56 16.17
CA GLN A 121 -15.52 -11.26 14.87
C GLN A 121 -15.03 -12.22 13.79
N GLU A 122 -13.73 -12.55 13.74
CA GLU A 122 -13.15 -13.49 12.77
C GLU A 122 -13.86 -14.86 12.83
N ALA A 123 -14.04 -15.41 14.04
CA ALA A 123 -14.73 -16.69 14.22
C ALA A 123 -16.24 -16.62 13.85
N MET A 124 -16.87 -15.46 14.03
CA MET A 124 -18.26 -15.27 13.64
C MET A 124 -18.40 -15.17 12.11
N ILE A 125 -17.47 -14.50 11.43
CA ILE A 125 -17.43 -14.39 9.97
C ILE A 125 -17.24 -15.77 9.34
N GLU A 126 -16.35 -16.60 9.89
CA GLU A 126 -16.14 -17.97 9.39
C GLU A 126 -17.42 -18.81 9.49
N LYS A 127 -18.14 -18.73 10.63
CA LYS A 127 -19.44 -19.40 10.78
C LYS A 127 -20.50 -18.86 9.81
N GLN A 128 -20.54 -17.56 9.58
CA GLN A 128 -21.44 -16.95 8.60
C GLN A 128 -21.13 -17.46 7.19
N GLN A 129 -19.86 -17.58 6.81
CA GLN A 129 -19.45 -18.11 5.51
C GLN A 129 -19.93 -19.56 5.32
N GLN A 130 -19.77 -20.42 6.33
CA GLN A 130 -20.27 -21.81 6.31
C GLN A 130 -21.80 -21.89 6.19
N GLN A 131 -22.53 -21.00 6.88
CA GLN A 131 -23.99 -20.94 6.78
C GLN A 131 -24.45 -20.47 5.38
N ILE A 132 -23.78 -19.47 4.80
CA ILE A 132 -24.00 -19.02 3.43
C ILE A 132 -23.76 -20.17 2.46
N ASP A 133 -22.66 -20.92 2.59
CA ASP A 133 -22.36 -22.06 1.73
C ASP A 133 -23.40 -23.19 1.88
N SER A 134 -23.92 -23.41 3.10
CA SER A 134 -25.03 -24.35 3.33
C SER A 134 -26.34 -23.90 2.67
N ILE A 135 -26.62 -22.59 2.67
CA ILE A 135 -27.80 -22.04 2.00
C ILE A 135 -27.62 -22.07 0.49
N LEU A 136 -26.45 -21.72 -0.04
CA LEU A 136 -26.14 -21.78 -1.46
C LEU A 136 -26.24 -23.22 -1.99
N SER A 137 -25.73 -24.20 -1.24
CA SER A 137 -25.86 -25.62 -1.59
C SER A 137 -27.31 -26.13 -1.52
N LYS A 138 -28.13 -25.64 -0.57
CA LYS A 138 -29.56 -25.99 -0.47
C LYS A 138 -30.44 -25.24 -1.48
N SER A 139 -30.09 -24.00 -1.83
CA SER A 139 -30.82 -23.12 -2.74
C SER A 139 -30.51 -23.42 -4.22
N GLY A 140 -29.28 -23.90 -4.51
CA GLY A 140 -28.88 -24.40 -5.83
C GLY A 140 -29.61 -25.66 -6.30
N ASN A 141 -30.43 -26.28 -5.44
CA ASN A 141 -31.16 -27.52 -5.72
C ASN A 141 -32.66 -27.31 -5.99
N THR A 142 -33.04 -26.15 -6.52
CA THR A 142 -34.38 -25.94 -7.14
C THR A 142 -34.29 -25.87 -8.66
N SER A 143 -33.34 -26.58 -9.26
CA SER A 143 -33.32 -26.78 -10.70
C SER A 143 -34.08 -28.06 -11.08
N ASN A 144 -35.29 -27.81 -11.59
CA ASN A 144 -35.80 -28.49 -12.77
C ASN A 144 -36.24 -29.96 -12.64
N LYS A 145 -37.41 -30.18 -12.04
CA LYS A 145 -38.29 -31.30 -12.44
C LYS A 145 -39.67 -30.76 -12.84
N TYR A 146 -39.82 -30.56 -14.15
CA TYR A 146 -41.07 -30.52 -14.90
C TYR A 146 -42.15 -29.52 -14.45
N ARG A 147 -41.93 -28.21 -14.68
CA ARG A 147 -43.06 -27.30 -14.85
C ARG A 147 -43.49 -27.33 -16.32
N LYS A 148 -44.52 -28.13 -16.62
CA LYS A 148 -45.30 -27.95 -17.86
C LYS A 148 -45.75 -26.48 -17.92
N PRO A 149 -45.65 -25.80 -19.08
CA PRO A 149 -46.12 -24.42 -19.19
C PRO A 149 -47.57 -24.35 -18.72
N LEU A 150 -47.90 -23.36 -17.88
CA LEU A 150 -49.21 -23.26 -17.25
C LEU A 150 -50.25 -22.91 -18.33
N GLN A 151 -50.89 -23.94 -18.89
CA GLN A 151 -51.89 -23.80 -19.95
C GLN A 151 -53.24 -23.43 -19.33
N CYS A 152 -54.03 -22.63 -20.01
CA CYS A 152 -55.42 -22.37 -19.67
C CYS A 152 -56.24 -23.65 -19.85
N TRP A 153 -56.93 -24.12 -18.81
CA TRP A 153 -57.72 -25.37 -18.91
C TRP A 153 -59.01 -25.19 -19.72
N THR A 154 -59.42 -23.95 -20.01
CA THR A 154 -60.64 -23.64 -20.78
C THR A 154 -60.37 -23.62 -22.29
N CYS A 155 -59.18 -23.17 -22.73
CA CYS A 155 -58.87 -23.05 -24.16
C CYS A 155 -57.54 -23.70 -24.58
N GLY A 156 -56.79 -24.27 -23.65
CA GLY A 156 -55.47 -24.86 -23.88
C GLY A 156 -54.33 -23.87 -24.13
N SER A 157 -54.60 -22.55 -24.21
CA SER A 157 -53.56 -21.55 -24.50
C SER A 157 -52.60 -21.33 -23.33
N THR A 158 -51.31 -21.14 -23.62
CA THR A 158 -50.27 -20.80 -22.62
C THR A 158 -50.12 -19.30 -22.37
N ASN A 159 -50.85 -18.45 -23.10
CA ASN A 159 -50.70 -16.99 -23.02
C ASN A 159 -51.44 -16.36 -21.83
N HIS A 160 -52.35 -17.10 -21.19
CA HIS A 160 -53.11 -16.63 -20.04
C HIS A 160 -53.53 -17.80 -19.14
N ILE A 161 -53.87 -17.50 -17.89
CA ILE A 161 -54.43 -18.49 -16.95
C ILE A 161 -55.95 -18.55 -17.06
N ASN A 162 -56.57 -19.67 -16.65
CA ASN A 162 -58.01 -19.91 -16.74
C ASN A 162 -58.89 -18.72 -16.29
N ARG A 163 -58.47 -18.02 -15.23
CA ARG A 163 -59.16 -16.86 -14.67
C ARG A 163 -59.32 -15.69 -15.65
N ASN A 164 -58.37 -15.54 -16.58
CA ASN A 164 -58.34 -14.48 -17.60
C ASN A 164 -58.67 -15.02 -19.00
N CYS A 165 -59.33 -16.17 -19.09
CA CYS A 165 -59.66 -16.76 -20.39
C CYS A 165 -60.77 -15.97 -21.09
N PRO A 166 -60.53 -15.46 -22.31
CA PRO A 166 -61.53 -14.70 -23.07
C PRO A 166 -62.75 -15.56 -23.44
N GLN A 167 -62.59 -16.88 -23.57
CA GLN A 167 -63.67 -17.82 -23.86
C GLN A 167 -64.53 -18.18 -22.64
N ARG A 168 -64.12 -17.81 -21.42
CA ARG A 168 -64.85 -18.16 -20.18
C ARG A 168 -66.26 -17.58 -20.10
N ARG A 169 -66.55 -16.50 -20.86
CA ARG A 169 -67.89 -15.90 -20.93
C ARG A 169 -68.82 -16.58 -21.94
N MET A 170 -68.30 -17.43 -22.83
CA MET A 170 -69.10 -18.02 -23.91
C MET A 170 -69.69 -19.40 -23.57
N GLU A 171 -69.25 -20.05 -22.48
CA GLU A 171 -69.60 -21.44 -22.19
C GLU A 171 -70.52 -21.64 -20.97
N ASN A 172 -71.07 -20.55 -20.41
CA ASN A 172 -72.04 -20.64 -19.33
C ASN A 172 -73.35 -19.92 -19.68
N PRO A 173 -74.47 -20.62 -19.98
CA PRO A 173 -75.77 -20.02 -20.26
C PRO A 173 -76.45 -19.35 -19.06
N ARG A 174 -75.74 -19.20 -17.93
CA ARG A 174 -76.26 -18.54 -16.73
C ARG A 174 -75.52 -17.24 -16.50
N GLY A 175 -75.78 -16.29 -17.40
CA GLY A 175 -75.54 -14.88 -17.14
C GLY A 175 -76.35 -14.47 -15.91
N ARG A 176 -75.67 -13.99 -14.86
CA ARG A 176 -76.24 -12.93 -14.03
C ARG A 176 -76.00 -11.65 -14.79
N ASP A 177 -77.08 -11.20 -15.41
CA ASP A 177 -77.27 -9.84 -15.84
C ASP A 177 -77.01 -8.89 -14.67
N ASN A 178 -76.19 -7.88 -14.89
CA ASN A 178 -76.29 -6.64 -14.13
C ASN A 178 -76.08 -5.52 -15.14
N THR A 179 -77.22 -5.12 -15.69
CA THR A 179 -77.43 -3.94 -16.51
C THR A 179 -76.74 -2.71 -15.95
N LEU A 180 -76.23 -1.91 -16.88
CA LEU A 180 -75.98 -0.48 -16.75
C LEU A 180 -77.08 0.23 -15.94
N ASN A 181 -76.68 1.19 -15.12
CA ASN A 181 -77.34 2.49 -15.03
C ASN A 181 -76.30 3.53 -14.58
N GLU A 182 -76.20 4.57 -15.41
CA GLU A 182 -75.85 5.99 -15.16
C GLU A 182 -74.62 6.32 -14.29
#